data_AF-H0E4B7-F1
#
_entry.id   AF-H0E4B7-F1
#
_cell.length_a   1.000
_cell.length_b   1.000
_cell.length_c   1.000
_cell.angle_alpha   90.00
_cell.angle_beta   90.00
_cell.angle_gamma   90.00
#
_symmetry.space_group_name_H-M   'P 1'
#
loop_
_entity.id
_entity.type
_entity.pdbx_description
1 polymer ?
#
loop_
_entity_poly.entity_id
_entity_poly.type
_entity_poly.pdbx_seq_one_letter_code
_entity_poly.pdbx_strand_id
1 'polypeptide(L)'
;MAAKTIIEWPNREKASSKVARILVILSLLVSSALIAIVSIRGWDLLQAAKTAQILFIAVNLIFVIQLLRWSRGVLPMAAGIATFIGIFALVSVTKWYERDQPGYKDADLSAQLGALTIGVLIAQVIVIVIAIVAFSQNWQTEIEHHVGFDDDEPAPSTGAPATA
;
A
#
# COMPACT_ATOMS: atom_id res chain seq x y z
N MET A 1 41.66 -12.64 5.24
CA MET A 1 40.91 -12.40 3.99
C MET A 1 39.44 -12.22 4.37
N ALA A 2 38.72 -11.25 3.80
CA ALA A 2 37.38 -10.89 4.27
C ALA A 2 36.33 -11.89 3.79
N ALA A 3 35.54 -12.45 4.71
CA ALA A 3 34.38 -13.28 4.39
C ALA A 3 33.41 -12.51 3.47
N LYS A 4 32.89 -13.18 2.44
CA LYS A 4 31.92 -12.58 1.52
C LYS A 4 30.54 -12.69 2.15
N THR A 5 29.99 -11.57 2.62
CA THR A 5 28.59 -11.51 3.08
C THR A 5 27.67 -11.36 1.87
N ILE A 6 26.73 -12.29 1.70
CA ILE A 6 25.67 -12.22 0.68
C ILE A 6 24.37 -11.86 1.41
N ILE A 7 23.74 -10.74 1.02
CA ILE A 7 22.46 -10.28 1.59
C ILE A 7 21.34 -10.74 0.65
N GLU A 8 20.40 -11.52 1.17
CA GLU A 8 19.22 -12.00 0.44
C GLU A 8 17.91 -11.49 1.05
N TRP A 9 16.93 -11.19 0.21
CA TRP A 9 15.56 -10.82 0.61
C TRP A 9 14.54 -11.90 0.18
N PRO A 10 14.53 -13.07 0.84
CA PRO A 10 13.76 -14.23 0.37
C PRO A 10 12.25 -13.96 0.27
N ASN A 11 11.72 -13.11 1.15
CA ASN A 11 10.30 -12.75 1.14
C ASN A 11 9.89 -11.90 -0.07
N ARG A 12 10.80 -11.21 -0.75
CA ARG A 12 10.46 -10.42 -1.96
C ARG A 12 10.33 -11.31 -3.19
N GLU A 13 10.95 -12.48 -3.19
CA GLU A 13 10.94 -13.40 -4.32
C GLU A 13 9.64 -14.23 -4.36
N LYS A 14 9.03 -14.45 -3.20
CA LYS A 14 7.77 -15.16 -3.03
C LYS A 14 6.68 -14.60 -3.93
N ALA A 15 5.98 -15.50 -4.63
CA ALA A 15 4.84 -15.14 -5.47
C ALA A 15 3.75 -14.42 -4.68
N SER A 16 3.46 -14.86 -3.45
CA SER A 16 2.49 -14.21 -2.55
C SER A 16 2.83 -12.75 -2.25
N SER A 17 4.12 -12.41 -2.15
CA SER A 17 4.58 -11.03 -1.90
C SER A 17 4.44 -10.13 -3.10
N LYS A 18 4.77 -10.65 -4.28
CA LYS A 18 4.56 -9.94 -5.54
C LYS A 18 3.08 -9.69 -5.80
N VAL A 19 2.23 -10.69 -5.54
CA VAL A 19 0.77 -10.57 -5.67
C VAL A 19 0.21 -9.55 -4.69
N ALA A 20 0.55 -9.64 -3.40
CA ALA A 20 0.05 -8.67 -2.42
C ALA A 20 0.48 -7.24 -2.75
N ARG A 21 1.71 -7.03 -3.20
CA ARG A 21 2.17 -5.72 -3.68
C ARG A 21 1.31 -5.22 -4.85
N ILE A 22 1.02 -6.06 -5.84
CA ILE A 22 0.16 -5.68 -6.97
C ILE A 22 -1.24 -5.31 -6.47
N LEU A 23 -1.82 -6.10 -5.56
CA LEU A 23 -3.13 -5.82 -4.98
C LEU A 23 -3.16 -4.47 -4.24
N VAL A 24 -2.13 -4.14 -3.45
CA VAL A 24 -2.04 -2.82 -2.79
C VAL A 24 -1.97 -1.72 -3.84
N ILE A 25 -1.11 -1.85 -4.86
CA ILE A 25 -0.96 -0.85 -5.93
C ILE A 25 -2.30 -0.61 -6.65
N LEU A 26 -2.99 -1.69 -7.04
CA LEU A 26 -4.29 -1.60 -7.71
C LEU A 26 -5.33 -0.92 -6.81
N SER A 27 -5.38 -1.28 -5.52
CA SER A 27 -6.32 -0.67 -4.57
C SER A 27 -6.07 0.83 -4.40
N LEU A 28 -4.81 1.28 -4.34
CA LEU A 28 -4.44 2.70 -4.28
C LEU A 28 -4.82 3.45 -5.56
N LEU A 29 -4.62 2.84 -6.73
CA LEU A 29 -5.01 3.44 -8.01
C LEU A 29 -6.53 3.59 -8.14
N VAL A 30 -7.30 2.56 -7.73
CA VAL A 30 -8.76 2.63 -7.69
C VAL A 30 -9.23 3.72 -6.72
N SER A 31 -8.64 3.77 -5.53
CA SER A 31 -8.90 4.83 -4.54
C SER A 31 -8.65 6.23 -5.13
N SER A 32 -7.48 6.46 -5.74
CA SER A 32 -7.13 7.73 -6.39
C SER A 32 -8.08 8.08 -7.54
N ALA A 33 -8.47 7.10 -8.36
CA ALA A 33 -9.39 7.32 -9.48
C ALA A 33 -10.78 7.72 -8.98
N LEU A 34 -11.32 7.04 -7.97
CA LEU A 34 -12.61 7.38 -7.38
C LEU A 34 -12.59 8.78 -6.76
N ILE A 35 -11.53 9.11 -6.00
CA ILE A 35 -11.35 10.44 -5.43
C ILE A 35 -11.28 11.51 -6.53
N ALA A 36 -10.54 11.24 -7.61
CA ALA A 36 -10.44 12.15 -8.74
C ALA A 36 -11.80 12.36 -9.43
N ILE A 37 -12.57 11.30 -9.66
CA ILE A 37 -13.91 11.40 -10.26
C ILE A 37 -14.82 12.27 -9.38
N VAL A 38 -14.88 12.00 -8.06
CA VAL A 38 -15.67 12.81 -7.11
C VAL A 38 -15.20 14.27 -7.11
N SER A 39 -13.89 14.50 -7.22
CA SER A 39 -13.29 15.84 -7.20
C SER A 39 -13.60 16.65 -8.44
N ILE A 40 -13.51 16.03 -9.62
CA ILE A 40 -13.80 16.68 -10.91
C ILE A 40 -15.29 17.00 -11.01
N ARG A 41 -16.16 16.05 -10.64
CA ARG A 41 -17.62 16.19 -10.75
C ARG A 41 -18.19 17.13 -9.69
N GLY A 42 -17.67 17.07 -8.47
CA GLY A 42 -18.06 17.95 -7.36
C GLY A 42 -17.32 19.29 -7.32
N TRP A 43 -16.52 19.63 -8.35
CA TRP A 43 -15.50 20.67 -8.28
C TRP A 43 -16.02 21.98 -7.69
N ASP A 44 -17.06 22.54 -8.27
CA ASP A 44 -17.60 23.84 -7.86
C ASP A 44 -18.11 23.90 -6.41
N LEU A 45 -18.45 22.75 -5.84
CA LEU A 45 -19.08 22.62 -4.52
C LEU A 45 -18.07 22.25 -3.42
N LEU A 46 -16.86 21.83 -3.79
CA LEU A 46 -15.85 21.33 -2.87
C LEU A 46 -15.12 22.42 -2.06
N GLN A 47 -15.28 23.72 -2.38
CA GLN A 47 -14.62 24.86 -1.70
C GLN A 47 -13.26 24.51 -1.03
N ALA A 48 -13.19 24.47 0.31
CA ALA A 48 -11.97 24.21 1.07
C ALA A 48 -11.44 22.76 0.95
N ALA A 49 -12.30 21.80 0.56
CA ALA A 49 -11.94 20.40 0.40
C ALA A 49 -11.15 20.12 -0.90
N LYS A 50 -11.14 21.05 -1.89
CA LYS A 50 -10.40 20.87 -3.14
C LYS A 50 -8.93 20.55 -2.91
N THR A 51 -8.28 21.32 -2.05
CA THR A 51 -6.85 21.16 -1.74
C THR A 51 -6.60 19.81 -1.07
N ALA A 52 -7.44 19.43 -0.11
CA ALA A 52 -7.32 18.14 0.57
C ALA A 52 -7.47 16.96 -0.41
N GLN A 53 -8.43 17.03 -1.34
CA GLN A 53 -8.61 15.99 -2.35
C GLN A 53 -7.39 15.82 -3.26
N ILE A 54 -6.82 16.94 -3.73
CA ILE A 54 -5.61 16.91 -4.56
C ILE A 54 -4.45 16.30 -3.80
N LEU A 55 -4.28 16.66 -2.52
CA LEU A 55 -3.25 16.07 -1.65
C LEU A 55 -3.45 14.57 -1.45
N PHE A 56 -4.68 14.10 -1.20
CA PHE A 56 -4.95 12.68 -1.04
C PHE A 56 -4.64 11.88 -2.31
N ILE A 57 -5.01 12.40 -3.50
CA ILE A 57 -4.63 11.78 -4.78
C ILE A 57 -3.11 11.73 -4.91
N ALA A 58 -2.42 12.85 -4.69
CA ALA A 58 -0.98 12.94 -4.83
C ALA A 58 -0.25 11.96 -3.89
N VAL A 59 -0.66 11.91 -2.61
CA VAL A 59 -0.08 11.01 -1.61
C VAL A 59 -0.28 9.55 -1.99
N ASN A 60 -1.48 9.15 -2.45
CA ASN A 60 -1.72 7.79 -2.90
C ASN A 60 -0.85 7.42 -4.12
N LEU A 61 -0.65 8.34 -5.06
CA LEU A 61 0.24 8.11 -6.20
C LEU A 61 1.71 8.02 -5.79
N ILE A 62 2.15 8.85 -4.83
CA ILE A 62 3.49 8.73 -4.23
C ILE A 62 3.65 7.34 -3.60
N PHE A 63 2.64 6.85 -2.88
CA PHE A 63 2.68 5.52 -2.28
C PHE A 63 2.78 4.41 -3.32
N VAL A 64 2.08 4.53 -4.46
CA VAL A 64 2.24 3.61 -5.60
C VAL A 64 3.69 3.59 -6.08
N ILE A 65 4.32 4.74 -6.29
CA ILE A 65 5.72 4.83 -6.72
C ILE A 65 6.65 4.18 -5.68
N GLN A 66 6.42 4.42 -4.39
CA GLN A 66 7.21 3.84 -3.31
C GLN A 66 7.06 2.32 -3.24
N LEU A 67 5.85 1.78 -3.44
CA LEU A 67 5.62 0.34 -3.56
C LEU A 67 6.32 -0.24 -4.79
N LEU A 68 6.33 0.49 -5.91
CA LEU A 68 7.06 0.07 -7.10
C LEU A 68 8.56 -0.11 -6.82
N ARG A 69 9.11 0.68 -5.90
CA ARG A 69 10.50 0.64 -5.42
C ARG A 69 10.74 -0.34 -4.26
N TRP A 70 9.78 -1.21 -3.93
CA TRP A 70 9.86 -2.12 -2.77
C TRP A 70 10.03 -1.40 -1.42
N SER A 71 9.53 -0.16 -1.30
CA SER A 71 9.54 0.55 -0.02
C SER A 71 8.55 -0.07 0.97
N ARG A 72 9.02 -0.37 2.18
CA ARG A 72 8.28 -1.13 3.21
C ARG A 72 7.44 -0.22 4.11
N GLY A 73 8.00 0.94 4.49
CA GLY A 73 7.36 1.88 5.41
C GLY A 73 6.07 2.50 4.88
N VAL A 74 5.82 2.36 3.58
CA VAL A 74 4.62 2.90 2.92
C VAL A 74 3.35 2.12 3.23
N LEU A 75 3.44 0.82 3.54
CA LEU A 75 2.27 -0.03 3.80
C LEU A 75 1.45 0.45 5.01
N PRO A 76 2.04 0.62 6.21
CA PRO A 76 1.29 1.15 7.35
C PRO A 76 0.86 2.60 7.13
N MET A 77 1.65 3.41 6.42
CA MET A 77 1.27 4.80 6.09
C MET A 77 0.06 4.85 5.15
N ALA A 78 -0.01 3.94 4.17
CA ALA A 78 -1.15 3.80 3.27
C ALA A 78 -2.43 3.42 4.03
N ALA A 79 -2.35 2.48 4.98
CA ALA A 79 -3.48 2.13 5.83
C ALA A 79 -3.95 3.33 6.71
N GLY A 80 -3.00 4.09 7.27
CA GLY A 80 -3.31 5.29 8.06
C GLY A 80 -3.99 6.38 7.23
N ILE A 81 -3.42 6.72 6.08
CA ILE A 81 -4.01 7.72 5.16
C ILE A 81 -5.37 7.26 4.64
N ALA A 82 -5.53 5.98 4.28
CA ALA A 82 -6.81 5.42 3.87
C ALA A 82 -7.87 5.52 4.98
N THR A 83 -7.47 5.32 6.24
CA THR A 83 -8.37 5.52 7.39
C THR A 83 -8.86 6.97 7.48
N PHE A 84 -7.95 7.95 7.35
CA PHE A 84 -8.33 9.37 7.34
C PHE A 84 -9.29 9.71 6.19
N ILE A 85 -8.98 9.25 4.98
CA ILE A 85 -9.85 9.45 3.80
C ILE A 85 -11.22 8.78 4.03
N GLY A 86 -11.23 7.58 4.62
CA GLY A 86 -12.44 6.80 4.88
C GLY A 86 -13.37 7.52 5.84
N ILE A 87 -12.82 8.13 6.90
CA ILE A 87 -13.60 8.94 7.84
C ILE A 87 -14.22 10.14 7.12
N PHE A 88 -13.46 10.88 6.31
CA PHE A 88 -13.99 12.01 5.54
C PHE A 88 -15.05 11.58 4.53
N ALA A 89 -14.86 10.44 3.86
CA ALA A 89 -15.85 9.88 2.95
C ALA A 89 -17.15 9.56 3.69
N LEU A 90 -17.06 8.86 4.83
CA LEU A 90 -18.21 8.46 5.64
C LEU A 90 -19.07 9.65 6.07
N VAL A 91 -18.45 10.73 6.58
CA VAL A 91 -19.21 11.93 6.99
C VAL A 91 -19.74 12.75 5.82
N SER A 92 -19.17 12.58 4.62
CA SER A 92 -19.55 13.33 3.42
C SER A 92 -20.71 12.69 2.66
N VAL A 93 -21.02 11.40 2.88
CA VAL A 93 -22.09 10.70 2.15
C VAL A 93 -23.42 11.43 2.29
N THR A 94 -23.85 11.74 3.52
CA THR A 94 -25.14 12.40 3.77
C THR A 94 -25.19 13.80 3.19
N LYS A 95 -24.05 14.50 3.14
CA LYS A 95 -23.94 15.86 2.60
C LYS A 95 -24.20 15.94 1.11
N TRP A 96 -23.93 14.88 0.35
CA TRP A 96 -24.28 14.83 -1.07
C TRP A 96 -25.78 14.61 -1.30
N TYR A 97 -26.41 13.73 -0.51
CA TYR A 97 -27.85 13.49 -0.61
C TYR A 97 -28.69 14.66 -0.10
N GLU A 98 -28.24 15.39 0.93
CA GLU A 98 -28.89 16.62 1.40
C GLU A 98 -28.97 17.70 0.32
N ARG A 99 -28.03 17.70 -0.64
CA ARG A 99 -27.97 18.67 -1.75
C ARG A 99 -28.89 18.35 -2.91
N ASP A 100 -29.55 17.19 -2.92
CA ASP A 100 -30.53 16.81 -3.95
C ASP A 100 -31.91 17.44 -3.69
N GLN A 101 -31.98 18.44 -2.80
CA GLN A 101 -33.21 19.16 -2.46
C GLN A 101 -33.38 20.44 -3.29
N PRO A 102 -34.63 20.87 -3.55
CA PRO A 102 -34.90 22.12 -4.25
C PRO A 102 -34.23 23.32 -3.58
N GLY A 103 -33.54 24.16 -4.37
CA GLY A 103 -32.88 25.38 -3.89
C GLY A 103 -31.37 25.26 -3.64
N TYR A 104 -30.78 24.06 -3.80
CA TYR A 104 -29.33 23.88 -3.82
C TYR A 104 -28.77 24.00 -5.25
N LYS A 105 -27.51 24.44 -5.36
CA LYS A 105 -26.79 24.41 -6.64
C LYS A 105 -26.51 22.95 -7.01
N ASP A 106 -27.07 22.50 -8.13
CA ASP A 106 -26.83 21.14 -8.63
C ASP A 106 -25.35 20.91 -8.93
N ALA A 107 -24.87 19.76 -8.45
CA ALA A 107 -23.59 19.21 -8.86
C ALA A 107 -23.77 18.47 -10.19
N ASP A 108 -22.71 18.41 -10.99
CA ASP A 108 -22.65 17.42 -12.05
C ASP A 108 -22.65 16.02 -11.38
N LEU A 109 -23.79 15.30 -11.47
CA LEU A 109 -24.07 14.01 -10.83
C LEU A 109 -24.42 14.05 -9.31
N SER A 110 -25.28 14.98 -8.83
CA SER A 110 -25.67 15.17 -7.40
C SER A 110 -25.85 13.88 -6.57
N ALA A 111 -26.92 13.10 -6.81
CA ALA A 111 -27.22 11.89 -6.04
C ALA A 111 -26.18 10.79 -6.25
N GLN A 112 -25.59 10.73 -7.45
CA GLN A 112 -24.58 9.74 -7.80
C GLN A 112 -23.23 10.03 -7.12
N LEU A 113 -22.93 11.29 -6.75
CA LEU A 113 -21.76 11.63 -5.94
C LEU A 113 -21.84 11.02 -4.54
N GLY A 114 -23.04 10.90 -3.96
CA GLY A 114 -23.26 10.17 -2.72
C GLY A 114 -22.85 8.71 -2.86
N ALA A 115 -23.30 8.04 -3.94
CA ALA A 115 -22.93 6.66 -4.24
C ALA A 115 -21.42 6.50 -4.54
N LEU A 116 -20.82 7.42 -5.29
CA LEU A 116 -19.37 7.43 -5.55
C LEU A 116 -18.57 7.62 -4.26
N THR A 117 -19.05 8.44 -3.33
CA THR A 117 -18.42 8.64 -2.01
C THR A 117 -18.50 7.38 -1.16
N ILE A 118 -19.60 6.63 -1.23
CA ILE A 118 -19.68 5.28 -0.63
C ILE A 118 -18.65 4.35 -1.30
N GLY A 119 -18.49 4.43 -2.62
CA GLY A 119 -17.43 3.73 -3.34
C GLY A 119 -16.03 4.07 -2.83
N VAL A 120 -15.74 5.35 -2.56
CA VAL A 120 -14.48 5.79 -1.95
C VAL A 120 -14.30 5.16 -0.57
N LEU A 121 -15.34 5.13 0.27
CA LEU A 121 -15.30 4.49 1.59
C LEU A 121 -14.97 2.99 1.49
N ILE A 122 -15.65 2.26 0.60
CA ILE A 122 -15.38 0.83 0.37
C ILE A 122 -13.93 0.64 -0.12
N ALA A 123 -13.47 1.47 -1.04
CA ALA A 123 -12.09 1.43 -1.51
C ALA A 123 -11.09 1.65 -0.37
N GLN A 124 -11.37 2.54 0.60
CA GLN A 124 -10.50 2.72 1.76
C GLN A 124 -10.43 1.47 2.63
N VAL A 125 -11.56 0.82 2.90
CA VAL A 125 -11.59 -0.45 3.65
C VAL A 125 -10.74 -1.51 2.95
N ILE A 126 -10.85 -1.61 1.62
CA ILE A 126 -10.04 -2.53 0.82
C ILE A 126 -8.55 -2.19 0.94
N VAL A 127 -8.16 -0.92 0.77
CA VAL A 127 -6.76 -0.48 0.93
C VAL A 127 -6.22 -0.84 2.31
N ILE A 128 -6.97 -0.57 3.38
CA ILE A 128 -6.57 -0.87 4.76
C ILE A 128 -6.31 -2.37 4.94
N VAL A 129 -7.27 -3.22 4.55
CA VAL A 129 -7.16 -4.67 4.73
C VAL A 129 -5.98 -5.22 3.93
N ILE A 130 -5.88 -4.87 2.65
CA ILE A 130 -4.82 -5.37 1.77
C ILE A 130 -3.44 -4.86 2.24
N ALA A 131 -3.33 -3.61 2.70
CA ALA A 131 -2.09 -3.06 3.21
C ALA A 131 -1.61 -3.78 4.49
N ILE A 132 -2.52 -4.08 5.42
CA ILE A 132 -2.21 -4.85 6.64
C ILE A 132 -1.75 -6.26 6.27
N VAL A 133 -2.46 -6.93 5.36
CA VAL A 133 -2.09 -8.27 4.88
C VAL A 133 -0.73 -8.25 4.20
N ALA A 134 -0.47 -7.29 3.31
CA ALA A 134 0.83 -7.12 2.65
C ALA A 134 1.95 -6.86 3.67
N PHE A 135 1.69 -6.07 4.72
CA PHE A 135 2.67 -5.79 5.76
C PHE A 135 3.04 -7.05 6.55
N SER A 136 2.08 -7.92 6.85
CA SER A 136 2.32 -9.20 7.54
C SER A 136 3.21 -10.19 6.78
N GLN A 137 3.48 -9.94 5.49
CA GLN A 137 4.39 -10.77 4.68
C GLN A 137 5.87 -10.49 4.93
N ASN A 138 6.20 -9.58 5.84
CA ASN A 138 7.57 -9.38 6.34
C ASN A 138 8.61 -9.19 5.23
N TRP A 139 8.35 -8.28 4.28
CA TRP A 139 9.32 -7.92 3.23
C TRP A 139 10.63 -7.33 3.78
N GLN A 140 10.68 -7.10 5.09
CA GLN A 140 11.82 -6.63 5.88
C GLN A 140 12.86 -7.69 6.19
N THR A 141 12.49 -8.98 6.15
CA THR A 141 13.43 -10.05 6.48
C THR A 141 14.60 -10.05 5.50
N GLU A 142 15.79 -9.83 6.06
CA GLU A 142 17.10 -9.89 5.42
C GLU A 142 17.83 -11.07 6.03
N ILE A 143 18.33 -11.96 5.19
CA ILE A 143 19.17 -13.09 5.62
C ILE A 143 20.57 -12.82 5.11
N GLU A 144 21.53 -12.84 6.03
CA GLU A 144 22.95 -12.67 5.73
C GLU A 144 23.62 -14.05 5.70
N HIS A 145 24.16 -14.43 4.55
CA HIS A 145 24.98 -15.63 4.41
C HIS A 145 26.45 -15.25 4.49
N HIS A 146 27.16 -15.78 5.50
CA HIS A 146 28.61 -15.67 5.62
C HIS A 146 29.22 -16.90 4.96
N VAL A 147 29.76 -16.75 3.75
CA VAL A 147 30.44 -17.86 3.08
C VAL A 147 31.91 -17.88 3.55
N GLY A 148 32.28 -18.87 4.35
CA GLY A 148 33.66 -19.14 4.74
C GLY A 148 34.40 -19.84 3.59
N PHE A 149 35.72 -19.64 3.48
CA PHE A 149 36.53 -20.27 2.43
C PHE A 149 36.85 -21.76 2.73
N ASP A 150 36.46 -22.27 3.90
CA ASP A 150 36.90 -23.58 4.42
C ASP A 150 35.89 -24.72 4.15
N ASP A 151 34.75 -24.47 3.50
CA ASP A 151 33.74 -25.51 3.23
C ASP A 151 34.15 -26.51 2.12
N ASP A 152 35.27 -26.26 1.43
CA ASP A 152 35.87 -27.14 0.41
C ASP A 152 37.09 -27.94 0.92
N GLU A 153 37.50 -27.80 2.19
CA GLU A 153 38.61 -28.60 2.75
C GLU A 153 38.06 -29.93 3.33
N PRO A 154 38.38 -31.10 2.74
CA PRO A 154 37.95 -32.38 3.30
C PRO A 154 38.53 -32.52 4.70
N ALA A 155 37.67 -32.80 5.68
CA ALA A 155 38.04 -32.94 7.09
C ALA A 155 39.34 -33.77 7.24
N PRO A 156 40.33 -33.30 8.03
CA PRO A 156 41.58 -34.02 8.20
C PRO A 156 41.28 -35.42 8.72
N SER A 157 41.70 -36.45 7.96
CA SER A 157 41.56 -37.84 8.37
C SER A 157 42.31 -38.00 9.69
N THR A 158 41.56 -38.11 10.79
CA THR A 158 42.11 -38.47 12.09
C THR A 158 42.69 -39.88 11.96
N GLY A 159 44.01 -39.95 11.79
CA GLY A 159 44.74 -41.20 11.76
C GLY A 159 44.46 -41.99 13.04
N ALA A 160 43.87 -43.18 12.88
CA ALA A 160 43.70 -44.11 13.97
C ALA A 160 45.09 -44.45 14.56
N PRO A 161 45.27 -44.44 15.90
CA PRO A 161 46.53 -44.85 16.48
C PRO A 161 46.75 -46.35 16.21
N ALA A 162 47.91 -46.67 15.63
CA ALA A 162 48.35 -48.05 15.44
C ALA A 162 48.52 -48.71 16.81
N THR A 163 47.67 -49.70 17.09
CA THR A 163 47.84 -50.62 18.22
C THR A 163 48.98 -51.58 17.91
N ALA A 164 50.05 -51.52 18.70
CA ALA A 164 51.08 -52.54 18.80
C ALA A 164 50.92 -53.32 20.11
#